data_AF-A0AAU6HXS2-F1
#
_entry.id   AF-A0AAU6HXS2-F1
#
_cell.length_a   1.000
_cell.length_b   1.000
_cell.length_c   1.000
_cell.angle_alpha   90.00
_cell.angle_beta   90.00
_cell.angle_gamma   90.00
#
_symmetry.space_group_name_H-M   'P 1'
#
loop_
_entity.id
_entity.type
_entity.pdbx_description
1 polymer ?
#
loop_
_entity_poly.entity_id
_entity_poly.type
_entity_poly.pdbx_seq_one_letter_code
_entity_poly.pdbx_strand_id
1 'polypeptide(L)'
;MTYETPRDGAGAKLCGWCGGPIKQSGVGRSRDYCTRLCRERAYRRRRDDRLIAEALADAAAVSSTRETVSSTGETTDSSTDETNSPVDETEVPAIPAPAEPAERPASSRRPQPRRASDVFQGLPKGRLF
;
A
#
# COMPACT_ATOMS: atom_id res chain seq x y z
N MET A 1 -14.03 10.86 -11.03
CA MET A 1 -13.81 11.06 -9.58
C MET A 1 -12.55 11.88 -9.38
N THR A 2 -12.69 13.20 -9.22
CA THR A 2 -11.58 14.10 -8.88
C THR A 2 -11.36 14.05 -7.38
N TYR A 3 -10.20 13.55 -6.93
CA TYR A 3 -9.83 13.58 -5.52
C TYR A 3 -9.40 15.00 -5.15
N GLU A 4 -10.34 15.76 -4.59
CA GLU A 4 -10.04 17.08 -4.04
C GLU A 4 -9.12 16.90 -2.83
N THR A 5 -7.89 17.43 -2.92
CA THR A 5 -6.95 17.32 -1.81
C THR A 5 -7.29 18.39 -0.78
N PRO A 6 -7.37 18.04 0.52
CA PRO A 6 -7.71 19.00 1.57
C PRO A 6 -6.78 20.21 1.55
N ARG A 7 -7.32 21.39 1.88
CA ARG A 7 -6.56 22.64 1.97
C ARG A 7 -6.75 23.29 3.34
N ASP A 8 -5.72 23.97 3.81
CA ASP A 8 -5.80 24.81 5.01
C ASP A 8 -6.60 26.08 4.77
N GLY A 9 -6.98 26.77 5.85
CA GLY A 9 -7.60 28.11 5.78
C GLY A 9 -6.74 29.17 5.09
N ALA A 10 -5.43 28.94 4.95
CA ALA A 10 -4.50 29.76 4.17
C ALA A 10 -4.40 29.33 2.69
N GLY A 11 -5.15 28.32 2.25
CA GLY A 11 -5.14 27.79 0.89
C GLY A 11 -3.97 26.84 0.58
N ALA A 12 -3.11 26.52 1.55
CA ALA A 12 -2.03 25.56 1.40
C ALA A 12 -2.58 24.12 1.25
N LYS A 13 -1.95 23.31 0.40
CA LYS A 13 -2.36 21.92 0.16
C LYS A 13 -1.89 21.03 1.30
N LEU A 14 -2.82 20.25 1.83
CA LEU A 14 -2.57 19.31 2.92
C LEU A 14 -2.34 17.89 2.41
N CYS A 15 -1.62 17.12 3.21
CA CYS A 15 -1.44 15.69 2.97
C CYS A 15 -2.78 14.98 3.10
N GLY A 16 -3.20 14.26 2.06
CA GLY A 16 -4.43 13.46 2.10
C GLY A 16 -4.41 12.24 3.03
N TRP A 17 -3.31 12.03 3.78
CA TRP A 17 -3.20 10.96 4.78
C TRP A 17 -3.07 11.49 6.21
N CYS A 18 -2.09 12.36 6.47
CA CYS A 18 -1.83 12.87 7.82
C CYS A 18 -2.36 14.30 8.07
N GLY A 19 -2.91 14.97 7.05
CA GLY A 19 -3.35 16.36 7.16
C GLY A 19 -2.22 17.38 7.34
N GLY A 20 -0.95 16.96 7.32
CA GLY A 20 0.18 17.88 7.46
C GLY A 20 0.46 18.71 6.20
N PRO A 21 1.12 19.87 6.33
CA PRO A 21 1.41 20.76 5.20
C PRO A 21 2.36 20.10 4.19
N ILE A 22 2.05 20.23 2.90
CA ILE A 22 2.90 19.73 1.82
C ILE A 22 3.90 20.81 1.42
N LYS A 23 5.20 20.55 1.62
CA LYS A 23 6.27 21.36 1.03
C LYS A 23 6.30 21.12 -0.48
N GLN A 24 5.68 22.04 -1.23
CA GLN A 24 5.64 21.99 -2.69
C GLN A 24 6.90 22.60 -3.29
N SER A 25 7.51 21.92 -4.27
CA SER A 25 8.49 22.55 -5.16
C SER A 25 7.74 23.52 -6.07
N GLY A 26 8.21 24.76 -6.21
CA GLY A 26 7.56 25.82 -7.00
C GLY A 26 7.39 25.54 -8.49
N VAL A 27 7.77 24.35 -8.97
CA VAL A 27 7.66 23.93 -10.36
C VAL A 27 7.00 22.55 -10.42
N GLY A 28 6.04 22.38 -11.33
CA GLY A 28 5.40 21.11 -11.65
C GLY A 28 4.08 20.80 -10.94
N ARG A 29 3.66 19.53 -11.01
CA ARG A 29 2.39 19.06 -10.45
C ARG A 29 2.42 19.04 -8.91
N SER A 30 1.33 19.52 -8.31
CA SER A 30 1.19 19.50 -6.86
C SER A 30 1.17 18.09 -6.30
N ARG A 31 1.86 17.87 -5.17
CA ARG A 31 1.88 16.57 -4.49
C ARG A 31 0.58 16.37 -3.70
N ASP A 32 0.12 15.14 -3.57
CA ASP A 32 -1.07 14.80 -2.75
C ASP A 32 -0.69 14.33 -1.33
N TYR A 33 0.59 13.98 -1.13
CA TYR A 33 1.13 13.49 0.14
C TYR A 33 2.43 14.20 0.48
N CYS A 34 2.66 14.45 1.77
CA CYS A 34 3.87 15.13 2.25
C CYS A 34 5.12 14.25 2.12
N THR A 35 5.00 12.93 2.25
CA THR A 35 6.12 11.98 2.23
C THR A 35 5.77 10.69 1.50
N ARG A 36 6.80 9.92 1.12
CA ARG A 36 6.65 8.57 0.55
C ARG A 36 5.93 7.62 1.51
N LEU A 37 6.26 7.69 2.80
CA LEU A 37 5.65 6.84 3.83
C LEU A 37 4.13 7.07 3.94
N CYS A 38 3.68 8.33 3.89
CA CYS A 38 2.25 8.65 3.90
C CYS A 38 1.53 8.08 2.67
N ARG A 39 2.16 8.12 1.50
CA ARG A 39 1.63 7.52 0.28
C ARG A 39 1.51 5.99 0.42
N GLU A 40 2.54 5.33 0.95
CA GLU A 40 2.53 3.88 1.16
C GLU A 40 1.45 3.45 2.15
N ARG A 41 1.29 4.17 3.27
CA ARG A 41 0.23 3.93 4.25
C ARG A 41 -1.16 4.10 3.64
N ALA A 42 -1.38 5.16 2.86
CA ALA A 42 -2.64 5.38 2.16
C ALA A 42 -2.98 4.22 1.20
N TYR A 43 -2.00 3.69 0.47
CA TYR A 43 -2.23 2.56 -0.43
C TYR A 43 -2.43 1.24 0.30
N ARG A 44 -1.73 1.00 1.41
CA ARG A 44 -2.01 -0.18 2.26
C ARG A 44 -3.42 -0.13 2.79
N ARG A 45 -3.83 0.99 3.40
CA ARG A 45 -5.18 1.14 3.94
C ARG A 45 -6.26 0.89 2.90
N ARG A 46 -6.12 1.46 1.69
CA ARG A 46 -7.06 1.21 0.59
C ARG A 46 -7.09 -0.25 0.12
N ARG A 47 -5.98 -0.97 0.23
CA ARG A 47 -5.93 -2.40 -0.08
C ARG A 47 -6.67 -3.18 1.01
N ASP A 48 -6.38 -2.89 2.27
CA ASP A 48 -7.00 -3.55 3.41
C ASP A 48 -8.52 -3.33 3.41
N ASP A 49 -8.96 -2.08 3.16
CA ASP A 49 -10.39 -1.74 3.05
C ASP A 49 -11.09 -2.52 1.92
N ARG A 50 -10.41 -2.78 0.80
CA ARG A 50 -10.97 -3.61 -0.30
C ARG A 50 -11.12 -5.06 0.11
N LEU A 51 -10.09 -5.63 0.74
CA LEU A 51 -10.12 -7.02 1.20
C LEU A 51 -11.23 -7.23 2.24
N ILE A 52 -11.41 -6.27 3.15
CA ILE A 52 -12.50 -6.31 4.13
C ILE A 52 -13.86 -6.19 3.44
N ALA A 53 -14.01 -5.26 2.49
CA ALA A 53 -15.26 -5.10 1.75
C ALA A 53 -15.64 -6.37 0.96
N GLU A 54 -14.66 -7.03 0.33
CA GLU A 54 -14.85 -8.30 -0.37
C GLU A 54 -15.27 -9.41 0.61
N ALA A 55 -14.55 -9.58 1.72
CA ALA A 55 -14.88 -10.58 2.73
C ALA A 55 -16.29 -10.38 3.34
N LEU A 56 -16.70 -9.12 3.56
CA LEU A 56 -18.04 -8.80 4.02
C LEU A 56 -19.11 -9.10 2.95
N ALA A 57 -18.82 -8.85 1.68
CA ALA A 57 -19.72 -9.20 0.58
C ALA A 57 -19.90 -10.73 0.47
N ASP A 58 -18.82 -11.50 0.61
CA ASP A 58 -18.87 -12.97 0.59
C ASP A 58 -19.66 -13.51 1.80
N ALA A 59 -19.41 -12.98 3.00
CA ALA A 59 -20.15 -13.37 4.19
C ALA A 59 -21.65 -13.04 4.09
N ALA A 60 -21.99 -11.89 3.51
CA ALA A 60 -23.37 -11.50 3.26
C ALA A 60 -24.05 -12.43 2.24
N ALA A 61 -23.33 -12.87 1.20
CA ALA A 61 -23.85 -13.83 0.22
C ALA A 61 -24.14 -15.21 0.84
N VAL A 62 -23.23 -15.73 1.70
CA VAL A 62 -23.43 -17.02 2.40
C VAL A 62 -24.57 -16.94 3.43
N SER A 63 -24.73 -15.80 4.10
CA SER A 63 -25.84 -15.60 5.05
C SER A 63 -27.18 -15.56 4.33
N SER A 64 -27.24 -14.88 3.18
CA SER A 64 -28.46 -14.77 2.37
C SER A 64 -28.94 -16.13 1.83
N THR A 65 -28.01 -17.04 1.47
CA THR A 65 -28.39 -18.38 1.00
C THR A 65 -28.90 -19.25 2.15
N ARG A 66 -28.31 -19.16 3.35
CA ARG A 66 -28.75 -19.93 4.53
C ARG A 66 -30.18 -19.59 4.98
N GLU A 67 -30.58 -18.33 4.91
CA GLU A 67 -31.94 -17.91 5.28
C GLU A 67 -33.01 -18.53 4.37
N THR A 68 -32.72 -18.68 3.07
CA THR A 68 -33.68 -19.27 2.12
C THR A 68 -33.90 -20.78 2.29
N VAL A 69 -32.97 -21.52 2.91
CA VAL A 69 -33.12 -22.96 3.16
C VAL A 69 -33.76 -23.25 4.53
N SER A 70 -33.91 -22.23 5.38
CA SER A 70 -34.39 -22.40 6.76
C SER A 70 -35.92 -22.43 6.90
N SER A 71 -36.69 -22.30 5.81
CA SER A 71 -38.16 -22.37 5.85
C SER A 71 -38.75 -23.78 5.68
N THR A 72 -37.94 -24.82 5.55
CA THR A 72 -38.43 -26.20 5.46
C THR A 72 -37.55 -27.14 6.28
N GLY A 73 -37.88 -27.32 7.56
CA GLY A 73 -37.50 -28.52 8.29
C GLY A 73 -36.56 -28.32 9.48
N GLU A 74 -37.14 -28.67 10.64
CA GLU A 74 -36.51 -29.57 11.59
C GLU A 74 -35.69 -28.95 12.73
N THR A 75 -36.38 -28.85 13.87
CA THR A 75 -35.81 -28.82 15.21
C THR A 75 -34.97 -30.07 15.44
N THR A 76 -33.66 -29.98 15.25
CA THR A 76 -32.72 -30.93 15.84
C THR A 76 -31.99 -30.25 17.00
N ASP A 77 -32.43 -30.66 18.18
CA ASP A 77 -31.72 -30.57 19.45
C ASP A 77 -30.27 -31.04 19.26
N SER A 78 -29.32 -30.12 19.26
CA SER A 78 -27.89 -30.43 19.31
C SER A 78 -27.34 -29.99 20.66
N SER A 79 -27.62 -30.82 21.68
CA SER A 79 -26.90 -30.85 22.93
C SER A 79 -25.48 -31.37 22.66
N THR A 80 -24.55 -30.47 22.34
CA THR A 80 -23.12 -30.80 22.27
C THR A 80 -22.51 -30.66 23.67
N ASP A 81 -22.11 -31.79 24.23
CA ASP A 81 -21.45 -31.95 25.51
C ASP A 81 -20.00 -31.45 25.40
N GLU A 82 -19.72 -30.25 25.93
CA GLU A 82 -18.38 -29.67 26.01
C GLU A 82 -17.57 -30.33 27.13
N THR A 83 -17.14 -31.58 26.91
CA THR A 83 -16.14 -32.22 27.76
C THR A 83 -14.74 -32.04 27.17
N ASN A 84 -14.08 -30.96 27.61
CA ASN A 84 -12.67 -30.86 28.03
C ASN A 84 -11.59 -31.63 27.24
N SER A 85 -10.59 -30.92 26.72
CA SER A 85 -9.20 -31.16 27.18
C SER A 85 -8.19 -30.07 26.79
N PRO A 86 -7.15 -29.90 27.63
CA PRO A 86 -6.35 -28.69 27.72
C PRO A 86 -5.08 -28.76 26.85
N VAL A 87 -4.59 -27.57 26.50
CA VAL A 87 -3.23 -27.19 26.08
C VAL A 87 -2.36 -28.29 25.45
N ASP A 88 -2.21 -28.24 24.12
CA ASP A 88 -1.02 -28.76 23.47
C ASP A 88 -0.10 -27.58 23.15
N GLU A 89 0.87 -27.40 24.05
CA GLU A 89 2.06 -26.59 23.93
C GLU A 89 2.95 -27.15 22.80
N THR A 90 2.50 -27.09 21.54
CA THR A 90 3.35 -27.42 20.40
C THR A 90 3.92 -26.15 19.79
N GLU A 91 5.08 -25.81 20.35
CA GLU A 91 6.27 -25.37 19.64
C GLU A 91 6.08 -24.15 18.72
N VAL A 92 6.29 -22.97 19.30
CA VAL A 92 6.65 -21.78 18.51
C VAL A 92 7.86 -22.18 17.66
N PRO A 93 7.76 -22.23 16.31
CA PRO A 93 8.93 -22.50 15.49
C PRO A 93 9.92 -21.40 15.81
N ALA A 94 11.10 -21.80 16.30
CA ALA A 94 12.20 -20.89 16.56
C ALA A 94 12.38 -20.02 15.32
N ILE A 95 12.02 -18.74 15.44
CA ILE A 95 12.30 -17.76 14.39
C ILE A 95 13.81 -17.81 14.25
N PRO A 96 14.37 -18.27 13.10
CA PRO A 96 15.81 -18.24 12.93
C PRO A 96 16.22 -16.78 13.09
N ALA A 97 17.20 -16.55 13.96
CA ALA A 97 17.77 -15.23 14.20
C ALA A 97 17.97 -14.54 12.84
N PRO A 98 17.61 -13.25 12.70
CA PRO A 98 17.83 -12.55 11.45
C PRO A 98 19.30 -12.71 11.11
N ALA A 99 19.58 -13.36 9.98
CA ALA A 99 20.92 -13.52 9.45
C ALA A 99 21.62 -12.17 9.56
N GLU A 100 22.83 -12.18 10.12
CA GLU A 100 23.68 -11.00 10.20
C GLU A 100 23.58 -10.21 8.90
N PRO A 101 23.48 -8.88 8.95
CA PRO A 101 23.32 -8.06 7.77
C PRO A 101 24.53 -8.32 6.87
N ALA A 102 24.30 -9.13 5.83
CA ALA A 102 25.26 -9.37 4.77
C ALA A 102 25.78 -7.99 4.36
N GLU A 103 27.10 -7.84 4.53
CA GLU A 103 27.82 -6.63 4.22
C GLU A 103 27.34 -6.14 2.86
N ARG A 104 26.73 -4.95 2.87
CA ARG A 104 26.20 -4.32 1.66
C ARG A 104 27.34 -4.33 0.64
N PRO A 105 27.24 -5.01 -0.51
CA PRO A 105 28.28 -4.91 -1.52
C PRO A 105 28.40 -3.43 -1.85
N ALA A 106 29.62 -2.91 -1.69
CA ALA A 106 29.95 -1.52 -1.88
C ALA A 106 29.29 -1.01 -3.15
N SER A 107 28.35 -0.07 -2.96
CA SER A 107 27.86 0.91 -3.92
C SER A 107 28.54 0.77 -5.29
N SER A 108 27.97 -0.05 -6.17
CA SER A 108 28.37 -0.05 -7.57
C SER A 108 28.23 1.38 -8.05
N ARG A 109 29.37 1.94 -8.43
CA ARG A 109 29.56 3.35 -8.79
C ARG A 109 28.43 3.77 -9.72
N ARG A 110 27.60 4.69 -9.23
CA ARG A 110 26.62 5.40 -10.06
C ARG A 110 27.39 5.92 -11.29
N PRO A 111 27.00 5.57 -12.53
CA PRO A 111 27.67 6.10 -13.70
C PRO A 111 27.58 7.63 -13.64
N GLN A 112 28.74 8.27 -13.60
CA GLN A 112 28.84 9.72 -13.59
C GLN A 112 28.11 10.26 -14.83
N PRO A 113 27.29 11.33 -14.71
CA PRO A 113 26.72 11.95 -15.90
C PRO A 113 27.87 12.41 -16.79
N ARG A 114 27.86 11.96 -18.05
CA ARG A 114 28.79 12.47 -19.07
C ARG A 114 28.61 13.99 -19.13
N ARG A 115 29.73 14.72 -19.02
CA ARG A 115 29.73 16.18 -19.09
C ARG A 115 29.13 16.62 -20.43
N ALA A 116 28.32 17.67 -20.40
CA ALA A 116 27.57 18.19 -21.54
C ALA A 116 28.45 18.72 -22.71
N SER A 117 29.77 18.73 -22.55
CA SER A 117 30.73 19.24 -23.52
C SER A 117 30.99 18.31 -24.72
N ASP A 118 30.57 17.05 -24.67
CA ASP A 118 30.87 16.07 -25.75
C ASP A 118 29.80 15.97 -26.85
N VAL A 119 28.69 16.72 -26.76
CA VAL A 119 27.57 16.59 -27.72
C VAL A 119 27.67 17.56 -28.91
N PHE A 120 28.60 18.53 -28.89
CA PHE A 120 28.60 19.67 -29.83
C PHE A 120 29.80 19.74 -30.81
N GLN A 121 30.40 18.61 -31.19
CA GLN A 121 31.51 18.59 -32.17
C GLN A 121 31.13 18.04 -33.56
N GLY A 122 29.86 18.15 -33.97
CA GLY A 122 29.36 17.48 -35.18
C GLY A 122 28.59 18.32 -36.21
N LEU A 123 28.57 19.66 -36.13
CA LEU A 123 27.91 20.46 -37.18
C LEU A 123 28.88 20.85 -38.30
N PRO A 124 28.73 20.34 -39.54
CA PRO A 124 29.50 20.84 -40.67
C PRO A 124 29.08 22.27 -41.00
N LYS A 125 30.06 23.18 -40.97
CA LYS A 125 29.92 24.53 -41.48
C LYS A 125 29.87 24.51 -43.01
N GLY A 126 28.77 25.00 -43.58
CA GLY A 126 28.79 25.73 -44.85
C GLY A 126 28.23 24.99 -46.07
N ARG A 127 27.17 25.56 -46.64
CA ARG A 127 27.14 26.16 -47.99
C ARG A 127 25.71 26.64 -48.28
N LEU A 128 25.52 27.95 -48.28
CA LEU A 128 24.40 28.59 -48.96
C LEU A 128 24.95 29.05 -50.31
N PHE A 129 24.38 28.51 -51.38
CA PHE A 129 24.36 29.08 -52.72
C PHE A 129 22.97 29.65 -52.94
#